data_AF-A0A6A7FUZ4-F1
#
_entry.id   AF-A0A6A7FUZ4-F1
#
_cell.length_a   1.000
_cell.length_b   1.000
_cell.length_c   1.000
_cell.angle_alpha   90.00
_cell.angle_beta   90.00
_cell.angle_gamma   90.00
#
_symmetry.space_group_name_H-M   'P 1'
#
loop_
_entity.id
_entity.type
_entity.pdbx_description
1 polymer ?
#
loop_
_entity_poly.entity_id
_entity_poly.type
_entity_poly.pdbx_seq_one_letter_code
_entity_poly.pdbx_strand_id
1 'polypeptide(L)'
;MINTKKIAIVLASVLSITSLSTDSHEISLSDENLELIRSEEMEVESDLGIQTDNTRIYLKEGAIWATRDINTIEPDMKVTVNNESVVKSGNLKEDMNFSVKTNYGYYVKKWKLSIYRGDDINLMEPIKIIEGEKLYNNMDIKWDGVSKDYDLRGGRQLLFRLVALDEEGNMDITTTGVVDLVKKETDFTMEDFGESKENKRTFGEANLMRHNIPVNSGMVKFYGTNLVGVDKVIIGEEEYTVEDEKLFAEEYLPTDRYFIPLEVVYEEG
;
A
#
# COMPACT_ATOMS: atom_id res chain seq x y z
N MET A 1 30.43 -3.09 1.95
CA MET A 1 29.92 -2.59 0.67
C MET A 1 29.00 -3.67 0.15
N ILE A 2 27.69 -3.42 0.19
CA ILE A 2 26.65 -4.35 -0.25
C ILE A 2 26.61 -4.23 -1.78
N ASN A 3 26.89 -5.32 -2.48
CA ASN A 3 26.72 -5.38 -3.93
C ASN A 3 25.23 -5.62 -4.16
N THR A 4 24.59 -4.77 -4.94
CA THR A 4 23.15 -4.87 -5.22
C THR A 4 23.02 -5.16 -6.71
N LYS A 5 22.78 -6.41 -7.09
CA LYS A 5 22.42 -6.71 -8.48
C LYS A 5 20.94 -6.36 -8.70
N LYS A 6 20.71 -5.15 -9.20
CA LYS A 6 19.38 -4.70 -9.63
C LYS A 6 19.03 -5.39 -10.94
N ILE A 7 18.06 -6.29 -10.91
CA ILE A 7 17.44 -6.88 -12.10
C ILE A 7 16.02 -6.30 -12.18
N ALA A 8 15.77 -5.43 -13.16
CA ALA A 8 14.45 -4.87 -13.44
C ALA A 8 13.87 -5.59 -14.67
N ILE A 9 12.69 -6.20 -14.54
CA ILE A 9 12.04 -6.93 -15.65
C ILE A 9 10.59 -6.44 -15.83
N VAL A 10 10.22 -6.23 -17.10
CA VAL A 10 8.95 -5.65 -17.57
C VAL A 10 8.02 -6.76 -18.09
N LEU A 11 6.75 -6.78 -17.66
CA LEU A 11 5.75 -7.80 -18.03
C LEU A 11 4.56 -7.16 -18.79
N ALA A 12 4.40 -7.41 -20.11
CA ALA A 12 3.36 -6.78 -20.94
C ALA A 12 2.45 -7.78 -21.69
N SER A 13 1.17 -7.98 -21.34
CA SER A 13 0.31 -8.88 -22.15
C SER A 13 -0.44 -8.16 -23.27
N VAL A 14 -0.37 -8.67 -24.50
CA VAL A 14 -1.18 -8.24 -25.66
C VAL A 14 -2.46 -9.08 -25.74
N LEU A 15 -3.63 -8.43 -25.70
CA LEU A 15 -4.92 -9.07 -25.97
C LEU A 15 -5.09 -9.28 -27.48
N SER A 16 -5.16 -10.55 -27.90
CA SER A 16 -5.58 -10.90 -29.26
C SER A 16 -7.10 -10.80 -29.35
N ILE A 17 -7.60 -9.71 -29.93
CA ILE A 17 -9.02 -9.54 -30.23
C ILE A 17 -9.33 -10.44 -31.43
N THR A 18 -10.04 -11.55 -31.20
CA THR A 18 -10.66 -12.32 -32.26
C THR A 18 -12.13 -11.93 -32.36
N SER A 19 -12.53 -11.37 -33.50
CA SER A 19 -13.94 -11.23 -33.87
C SER A 19 -14.14 -11.54 -35.36
N LEU A 20 -14.92 -12.57 -35.64
CA LEU A 20 -15.52 -12.86 -36.95
C LEU A 20 -16.65 -11.87 -37.26
N SER A 21 -16.69 -11.28 -38.45
CA SER A 21 -17.78 -11.41 -39.44
C SER A 21 -17.70 -10.39 -40.60
N THR A 22 -17.69 -10.94 -41.81
CA THR A 22 -18.28 -10.52 -43.11
C THR A 22 -18.14 -9.08 -43.66
N ASP A 23 -17.51 -9.07 -44.85
CA ASP A 23 -17.73 -8.28 -46.07
C ASP A 23 -17.35 -6.79 -46.18
N SER A 24 -16.22 -6.64 -46.87
CA SER A 24 -15.90 -5.69 -47.95
C SER A 24 -15.83 -4.20 -47.65
N HIS A 25 -14.62 -3.70 -47.51
CA HIS A 25 -14.09 -2.58 -48.31
C HIS A 25 -12.57 -2.68 -48.38
N GLU A 26 -12.04 -2.90 -49.59
CA GLU A 26 -10.62 -2.79 -49.88
C GLU A 26 -10.16 -1.34 -49.66
N ILE A 27 -9.21 -1.14 -48.74
CA ILE A 27 -8.35 0.03 -48.74
C ILE A 27 -6.93 -0.51 -48.88
N SER A 28 -6.41 -0.42 -50.11
CA SER A 28 -4.99 -0.59 -50.41
C SER A 28 -4.24 0.60 -49.82
N LEU A 29 -3.39 0.37 -48.83
CA LEU A 29 -2.40 1.34 -48.37
C LEU A 29 -1.04 0.65 -48.34
N SER A 30 -0.17 1.17 -49.18
CA SER A 30 1.23 0.80 -49.39
C SER A 30 2.07 0.94 -48.11
N ASP A 31 3.02 0.02 -47.95
CA ASP A 31 3.99 -0.17 -46.85
C ASP A 31 5.01 0.97 -46.63
N GLU A 32 4.62 2.25 -46.72
CA GLU A 32 5.54 3.35 -46.44
C GLU A 32 4.99 4.31 -45.37
N ASN A 33 5.65 4.25 -44.21
CA ASN A 33 5.66 5.22 -43.10
C ASN A 33 4.61 5.07 -41.99
N LEU A 34 4.70 3.96 -41.24
CA LEU A 34 4.36 3.96 -39.81
C LEU A 34 5.65 4.12 -39.01
N GLU A 35 5.96 5.35 -38.60
CA GLU A 35 7.00 5.58 -37.58
C GLU A 35 6.45 5.13 -36.22
N LEU A 36 7.09 4.09 -35.68
CA LEU A 36 6.88 3.66 -34.30
C LEU A 36 7.46 4.75 -33.39
N ILE A 37 6.63 5.46 -32.65
CA ILE A 37 7.11 6.36 -31.59
C ILE A 37 7.65 5.48 -30.46
N ARG A 38 8.96 5.19 -30.53
CA ARG A 38 9.73 4.56 -29.46
C ARG A 38 9.94 5.60 -28.35
N SER A 39 9.54 5.28 -27.13
CA SER A 39 10.01 6.00 -25.94
C SER A 39 11.49 5.69 -25.74
N GLU A 40 12.33 6.72 -25.82
CA GLU A 40 13.76 6.67 -25.49
C GLU A 40 13.96 6.54 -23.97
N GLU A 41 13.80 5.34 -23.41
CA GLU A 41 14.48 5.01 -22.15
C GLU A 41 15.12 3.62 -22.22
N MET A 42 16.45 3.66 -22.32
CA MET A 42 17.43 2.63 -21.96
C MET A 42 17.52 1.38 -22.84
N GLU A 43 18.36 1.52 -23.88
CA GLU A 43 19.11 0.45 -24.52
C GLU A 43 20.07 -0.18 -23.49
N VAL A 44 19.65 -1.28 -22.85
CA VAL A 44 20.54 -2.17 -22.11
C VAL A 44 20.52 -3.52 -22.82
N GLU A 45 21.51 -3.72 -23.68
CA GLU A 45 21.77 -5.01 -24.30
C GLU A 45 22.30 -5.95 -23.20
N SER A 46 21.46 -6.88 -22.76
CA SER A 46 21.86 -7.99 -21.89
C SER A 46 21.32 -9.28 -22.47
N ASP A 47 22.20 -10.27 -22.62
CA ASP A 47 21.88 -11.63 -23.10
C ASP A 47 20.79 -12.24 -22.21
N LEU A 48 19.54 -12.13 -22.65
CA LEU A 48 18.38 -12.68 -21.96
C LEU A 48 17.63 -13.60 -22.92
N GLY A 49 17.37 -14.80 -22.42
CA GLY A 49 16.72 -15.89 -23.14
C GLY A 49 15.38 -15.47 -23.75
N ILE A 50 15.02 -16.17 -24.82
CA ILE A 50 13.85 -15.91 -25.66
C ILE A 50 12.57 -15.92 -24.80
N GLN A 51 11.96 -14.73 -24.69
CA GLN A 51 10.75 -14.43 -23.94
C GLN A 51 9.51 -14.99 -24.65
N THR A 52 8.75 -15.88 -24.00
CA THR A 52 7.57 -16.53 -24.61
C THR A 52 6.27 -16.40 -23.81
N ASP A 53 6.28 -15.98 -22.53
CA ASP A 53 5.05 -15.70 -21.77
C ASP A 53 5.26 -14.73 -20.59
N ASN A 54 4.39 -13.72 -20.42
CA ASN A 54 4.56 -12.56 -19.52
C ASN A 54 3.90 -12.74 -18.15
N THR A 55 3.89 -13.97 -17.64
CA THR A 55 3.40 -14.32 -16.31
C THR A 55 4.43 -15.08 -15.49
N ARG A 56 5.63 -15.31 -16.04
CA ARG A 56 6.66 -16.15 -15.43
C ARG A 56 8.06 -15.58 -15.64
N ILE A 57 8.85 -15.61 -14.57
CA ILE A 57 10.27 -15.27 -14.54
C ILE A 57 11.03 -16.55 -14.25
N TYR A 58 12.01 -16.87 -15.09
CA TYR A 58 12.93 -17.98 -14.87
C TYR A 58 14.20 -17.46 -14.20
N LEU A 59 14.59 -18.10 -13.11
CA LEU A 59 15.88 -17.92 -12.44
C LEU A 59 16.82 -19.05 -12.88
N LYS A 60 18.06 -19.00 -12.41
CA LYS A 60 19.08 -20.00 -12.74
C LYS A 60 18.63 -21.43 -12.41
N GLU A 61 17.94 -21.60 -11.29
CA GLU A 61 17.55 -22.91 -10.78
C GLU A 61 16.02 -23.02 -10.59
N GLY A 62 15.29 -21.90 -10.54
CA GLY A 62 13.86 -21.88 -10.25
C GLY A 62 13.05 -20.99 -11.17
N ALA A 63 11.79 -20.77 -10.80
CA ALA A 63 10.94 -19.81 -11.48
C ALA A 63 9.94 -19.20 -10.50
N ILE A 64 9.52 -17.97 -10.80
CA ILE A 64 8.42 -17.27 -10.15
C ILE A 64 7.34 -17.05 -11.20
N TRP A 65 6.08 -17.33 -10.89
CA TRP A 65 4.97 -17.05 -11.78
C TRP A 65 3.78 -16.43 -11.06
N ALA A 66 2.95 -15.72 -11.82
CA ALA A 66 1.77 -15.04 -11.35
C ALA A 66 0.50 -15.68 -11.94
N THR A 67 -0.52 -15.89 -11.12
CA THR A 67 -1.86 -16.29 -11.57
C THR A 67 -2.86 -15.23 -11.12
N ARG A 68 -3.74 -14.79 -12.03
CA ARG A 68 -4.77 -13.80 -11.73
C ARG A 68 -6.12 -14.46 -11.50
N ASP A 69 -6.80 -14.04 -10.46
CA ASP A 69 -8.18 -14.36 -10.16
C ASP A 69 -8.97 -13.05 -10.01
N ILE A 70 -10.09 -12.91 -10.72
CA ILE A 70 -10.88 -11.67 -10.69
C ILE A 70 -11.97 -11.86 -9.66
N ASN A 71 -11.80 -11.24 -8.49
CA ASN A 71 -12.76 -11.30 -7.39
C ASN A 71 -13.00 -9.90 -6.84
N THR A 72 -14.25 -9.59 -6.50
CA THR A 72 -14.55 -8.40 -5.70
C THR A 72 -13.98 -8.61 -4.30
N ILE A 73 -13.11 -7.70 -3.87
CA ILE A 73 -12.52 -7.73 -2.52
C ILE A 73 -13.38 -6.89 -1.60
N GLU A 74 -13.52 -7.33 -0.35
CA GLU A 74 -14.07 -6.48 0.69
C GLU A 74 -12.98 -5.48 1.11
N PRO A 75 -13.17 -4.16 0.89
CA PRO A 75 -12.17 -3.17 1.22
C PRO A 75 -11.96 -3.10 2.73
N ASP A 76 -10.71 -3.13 3.15
CA ASP A 76 -10.33 -3.02 4.55
C ASP A 76 -9.23 -1.97 4.73
N MET A 77 -9.37 -1.17 5.79
CA MET A 77 -8.39 -0.18 6.18
C MET A 77 -8.43 0.01 7.69
N LYS A 78 -7.27 -0.11 8.32
CA LYS A 78 -7.08 0.04 9.76
C LYS A 78 -5.84 0.91 10.03
N VAL A 79 -5.96 1.80 10.99
CA VAL A 79 -4.84 2.59 11.53
C VAL A 79 -4.68 2.24 13.00
N THR A 80 -3.46 1.86 13.40
CA THR A 80 -3.10 1.52 14.79
C THR A 80 -1.99 2.41 15.29
N VAL A 81 -2.05 2.77 16.57
CA VAL A 81 -1.03 3.53 17.29
C VAL A 81 -1.06 3.10 18.76
N ASN A 82 0.02 3.35 19.50
CA ASN A 82 -0.01 3.19 20.95
C ASN A 82 -1.16 4.00 21.55
N ASN A 83 -2.03 3.33 22.31
CA ASN A 83 -3.19 3.94 22.94
C ASN A 83 -2.83 4.99 24.01
N GLU A 84 -1.61 4.90 24.55
CA GLU A 84 -1.03 5.89 25.45
C GLU A 84 0.23 6.51 24.84
N SER A 85 0.43 7.80 25.08
CA SER A 85 1.64 8.53 24.70
C SER A 85 2.12 9.40 25.85
N VAL A 86 3.37 9.18 26.27
CA VAL A 86 3.95 9.89 27.41
C VAL A 86 4.33 11.30 27.00
N VAL A 87 3.89 12.28 27.78
CA VAL A 87 4.21 13.70 27.59
C VAL A 87 5.10 14.19 28.72
N LYS A 88 6.20 14.84 28.37
CA LYS A 88 7.14 15.49 29.29
C LYS A 88 7.39 16.93 28.86
N SER A 89 7.15 17.88 29.76
CA SER A 89 7.39 19.31 29.52
C SER A 89 6.74 19.85 28.23
N GLY A 90 5.49 19.45 27.95
CA GLY A 90 4.74 19.93 26.78
C GLY A 90 5.00 19.18 25.47
N ASN A 91 5.92 18.21 25.47
CA ASN A 91 6.32 17.46 24.28
C ASN A 91 6.12 15.96 24.48
N LEU A 92 5.97 15.21 23.40
CA LEU A 92 6.01 13.75 23.45
C LEU A 92 7.40 13.28 23.89
N LYS A 93 7.44 12.22 24.70
CA LYS A 93 8.68 11.53 25.06
C LYS A 93 9.25 10.77 23.87
N GLU A 94 8.37 10.17 23.08
CA GLU A 94 8.67 9.33 21.91
C GLU A 94 7.68 9.69 20.78
N ASP A 95 8.13 9.62 19.53
CA ASP A 95 7.30 9.88 18.37
C ASP A 95 6.12 8.90 18.32
N MET A 96 4.94 9.40 17.97
CA MET A 96 3.80 8.54 17.67
C MET A 96 4.01 7.88 16.31
N ASN A 97 3.89 6.56 16.25
CA ASN A 97 3.94 5.80 15.01
C ASN A 97 2.56 5.23 14.69
N PHE A 98 1.91 5.77 13.66
CA PHE A 98 0.63 5.29 13.17
C PHE A 98 0.88 4.28 12.06
N SER A 99 0.60 3.01 12.33
CA SER A 99 0.72 1.94 11.34
C SER A 99 -0.60 1.75 10.61
N VAL A 100 -0.57 1.83 9.29
CA VAL A 100 -1.74 1.69 8.40
C VAL A 100 -1.70 0.32 7.75
N LYS A 101 -2.80 -0.43 7.85
CA LYS A 101 -3.04 -1.65 7.08
C LYS A 101 -4.20 -1.42 6.12
N THR A 102 -4.03 -1.81 4.87
CA THR A 102 -5.08 -1.71 3.86
C THR A 102 -4.84 -2.67 2.71
N ASN A 103 -5.91 -3.23 2.14
CA ASN A 103 -5.86 -4.10 0.96
C ASN A 103 -6.16 -3.36 -0.37
N TYR A 104 -6.30 -2.03 -0.33
CA TYR A 104 -6.66 -1.22 -1.49
C TYR A 104 -5.89 0.10 -1.56
N GLY A 105 -4.77 0.21 -0.83
CA GLY A 105 -3.92 1.41 -0.81
C GLY A 105 -3.48 1.89 -2.20
N TYR A 106 -3.38 0.95 -3.14
CA TYR A 106 -3.17 1.21 -4.56
C TYR A 106 -4.07 2.32 -5.14
N TYR A 107 -5.37 2.26 -4.86
CA TYR A 107 -6.37 3.15 -5.47
C TYR A 107 -6.31 4.55 -4.85
N VAL A 108 -5.56 4.70 -3.76
CA VAL A 108 -5.39 5.95 -3.03
C VAL A 108 -4.29 6.78 -3.69
N LYS A 109 -4.64 8.01 -4.03
CA LYS A 109 -3.78 9.01 -4.69
C LYS A 109 -3.46 10.18 -3.78
N LYS A 110 -4.28 10.35 -2.76
CA LYS A 110 -4.00 11.28 -1.69
C LYS A 110 -4.57 10.73 -0.40
N TRP A 111 -3.80 10.83 0.67
CA TRP A 111 -4.29 10.54 2.00
C TRP A 111 -3.95 11.68 2.95
N LYS A 112 -4.74 11.79 4.02
CA LYS A 112 -4.55 12.75 5.10
C LYS A 112 -4.82 12.08 6.44
N LEU A 113 -3.80 11.98 7.28
CA LEU A 113 -3.95 11.68 8.70
C LEU A 113 -4.10 13.01 9.46
N SER A 114 -5.27 13.25 10.03
CA SER A 114 -5.56 14.45 10.81
C SER A 114 -5.62 14.09 12.29
N ILE A 115 -4.92 14.88 13.10
CA ILE A 115 -4.86 14.74 14.57
C ILE A 115 -5.53 15.95 15.18
N TYR A 116 -6.40 15.73 16.17
CA TYR A 116 -7.25 16.73 16.81
C TYR A 116 -7.11 16.67 18.32
N ARG A 117 -7.62 17.72 18.98
CA ARG A 117 -7.81 17.73 20.42
C ARG A 117 -8.92 16.76 20.82
N GLY A 118 -8.80 16.15 22.00
CA GLY A 118 -9.81 15.24 22.56
C GLY A 118 -11.22 15.83 22.71
N ASP A 119 -11.31 17.16 22.85
CA ASP A 119 -12.56 17.91 22.97
C ASP A 119 -13.13 18.40 21.63
N ASP A 120 -12.39 18.24 20.52
CA ASP A 120 -12.87 18.57 19.17
C ASP A 120 -13.67 17.39 18.58
N ILE A 121 -14.83 17.13 19.16
CA ILE A 121 -15.71 16.00 18.80
C ILE A 121 -16.17 16.09 17.33
N ASN A 122 -16.29 17.30 16.80
CA ASN A 122 -16.74 17.55 15.43
C ASN A 122 -15.59 17.50 14.41
N LEU A 123 -14.34 17.34 14.86
CA LEU A 123 -13.16 17.21 14.03
C LEU A 123 -12.98 18.41 13.07
N MET A 124 -13.16 19.62 13.60
CA MET A 124 -13.14 20.85 12.80
C MET A 124 -11.76 21.47 12.69
N GLU A 125 -10.93 21.36 13.74
CA GLU A 125 -9.65 22.07 13.88
C GLU A 125 -8.52 21.08 14.19
N PRO A 126 -7.93 20.46 13.16
CA PRO A 126 -6.79 19.57 13.36
C PRO A 126 -5.58 20.36 13.88
N ILE A 127 -4.95 19.85 14.93
CA ILE A 127 -3.70 20.38 15.49
C ILE A 127 -2.48 19.98 14.64
N LYS A 128 -2.65 18.89 13.85
CA LYS A 128 -1.67 18.40 12.88
C LYS A 128 -2.38 17.71 11.73
N ILE A 129 -1.90 17.95 10.52
CA ILE A 129 -2.24 17.18 9.33
C ILE A 129 -0.94 16.62 8.77
N ILE A 130 -0.93 15.32 8.49
CA ILE A 130 0.14 14.64 7.75
C ILE A 130 -0.52 14.09 6.49
N GLU A 131 0.08 14.33 5.33
CA GLU A 131 -0.48 13.92 4.05
C GLU A 131 0.57 13.33 3.12
N GLY A 132 0.13 12.52 2.16
CA GLY A 132 0.97 11.88 1.16
C GLY A 132 0.17 11.48 -0.08
N GLU A 133 0.88 11.06 -1.12
CA GLU A 133 0.31 10.77 -2.46
C GLU A 133 0.10 9.27 -2.72
N LYS A 134 0.70 8.42 -1.89
CA LYS A 134 0.59 6.97 -2.00
C LYS A 134 0.35 6.39 -0.61
N LEU A 135 -0.59 5.44 -0.53
CA LEU A 135 -0.87 4.69 0.68
C LEU A 135 -0.51 3.23 0.43
N TYR A 136 0.27 2.64 1.32
CA TYR A 136 0.72 1.25 1.20
C TYR A 136 0.16 0.41 2.32
N ASN A 137 0.10 -0.89 2.12
CA ASN A 137 -0.14 -1.80 3.22
C ASN A 137 1.05 -1.77 4.19
N ASN A 138 0.78 -1.84 5.49
CA ASN A 138 1.78 -1.71 6.57
C ASN A 138 2.60 -0.40 6.53
N MET A 139 2.01 0.69 6.04
CA MET A 139 2.68 2.01 6.01
C MET A 139 2.75 2.62 7.42
N ASP A 140 3.93 3.07 7.81
CA ASP A 140 4.15 3.78 9.07
C ASP A 140 4.19 5.31 8.87
N ILE A 141 3.37 6.03 9.63
CA ILE A 141 3.29 7.49 9.61
C ILE A 141 3.73 8.01 10.98
N LYS A 142 4.85 8.74 11.02
CA LYS A 142 5.42 9.27 12.26
C LYS A 142 5.01 10.69 12.56
N TRP A 143 4.79 10.99 13.84
CA TRP A 143 4.58 12.35 14.33
C TRP A 143 5.37 12.61 15.62
N ASP A 144 6.14 13.70 15.61
CA ASP A 144 7.01 14.18 16.67
C ASP A 144 6.29 14.92 17.81
N GLY A 145 4.97 15.10 17.71
CA GLY A 145 4.19 15.86 18.69
C GLY A 145 4.21 17.37 18.47
N VAL A 146 4.92 17.87 17.45
CA VAL A 146 4.91 19.30 17.13
C VAL A 146 3.57 19.65 16.50
N SER A 147 2.84 20.53 17.18
CA SER A 147 1.54 21.04 16.74
C SER A 147 1.52 22.56 16.75
N LYS A 148 0.63 23.12 15.93
CA LYS A 148 0.43 24.57 15.88
C LYS A 148 -0.50 24.98 17.03
N ASP A 149 -0.03 25.86 17.90
CA ASP A 149 -0.82 26.50 18.95
C ASP A 149 -1.51 25.53 19.93
N TYR A 150 -0.97 24.32 20.11
CA TYR A 150 -1.47 23.35 21.08
C TYR A 150 -0.34 22.76 21.93
N ASP A 151 -0.50 22.85 23.24
CA ASP A 151 0.44 22.31 24.22
C ASP A 151 -0.03 20.91 24.64
N LEU A 152 0.79 19.89 24.35
CA LEU A 152 0.50 18.52 24.74
C LEU A 152 0.62 18.42 26.26
N ARG A 153 -0.42 17.92 26.92
CA ARG A 153 -0.45 17.78 28.38
C ARG A 153 -0.98 16.42 28.77
N GLY A 154 -0.28 15.77 29.69
CA GLY A 154 -0.78 14.53 30.29
C GLY A 154 -2.12 14.75 31.02
N GLY A 155 -3.02 13.77 30.92
CA GLY A 155 -4.42 13.82 31.34
C GLY A 155 -5.37 14.35 30.26
N ARG A 156 -4.91 14.50 29.01
CA ARG A 156 -5.74 14.88 27.86
C ARG A 156 -5.78 13.74 26.85
N GLN A 157 -6.69 13.85 25.89
CA GLN A 157 -6.78 12.92 24.77
C GLN A 157 -6.45 13.63 23.46
N LEU A 158 -6.00 12.86 22.50
CA LEU A 158 -5.96 13.20 21.09
C LEU A 158 -6.97 12.34 20.34
N LEU A 159 -7.56 12.91 19.29
CA LEU A 159 -8.35 12.15 18.33
C LEU A 159 -7.56 12.08 17.03
N PHE A 160 -7.71 11.01 16.27
CA PHE A 160 -7.14 10.91 14.93
C PHE A 160 -8.10 10.28 13.94
N ARG A 161 -7.93 10.63 12.66
CA ARG A 161 -8.69 10.09 11.54
C ARG A 161 -7.86 10.11 10.27
N LEU A 162 -7.93 9.02 9.50
CA LEU A 162 -7.36 8.94 8.17
C LEU A 162 -8.48 9.14 7.13
N VAL A 163 -8.18 9.94 6.12
CA VAL A 163 -9.00 10.15 4.93
C VAL A 163 -8.16 9.77 3.72
N ALA A 164 -8.70 8.93 2.85
CA ALA A 164 -8.06 8.53 1.59
C ALA A 164 -8.93 8.98 0.41
N LEU A 165 -8.29 9.40 -0.69
CA LEU A 165 -8.94 9.84 -1.92
C LEU A 165 -8.31 9.18 -3.15
N ASP A 166 -9.13 8.86 -4.14
CA ASP A 166 -8.68 8.40 -5.46
C ASP A 166 -8.51 9.56 -6.47
N GLU A 167 -8.25 9.24 -7.74
CA GLU A 167 -8.06 10.22 -8.83
C GLU A 167 -9.34 11.01 -9.16
N GLU A 168 -10.51 10.40 -8.95
CA GLU A 168 -11.81 10.98 -9.25
C GLU A 168 -12.39 11.79 -8.07
N GLY A 169 -11.70 11.76 -6.93
CA GLY A 169 -12.11 12.45 -5.70
C GLY A 169 -13.09 11.65 -4.84
N ASN A 170 -13.30 10.37 -5.12
CA ASN A 170 -14.02 9.48 -4.21
C ASN A 170 -13.22 9.35 -2.91
N MET A 171 -13.92 9.31 -1.78
CA MET A 171 -13.32 9.46 -0.46
C MET A 171 -13.71 8.34 0.49
N ASP A 172 -12.69 7.76 1.10
CA ASP A 172 -12.80 6.81 2.19
C ASP A 172 -12.38 7.44 3.51
N ILE A 173 -13.04 7.05 4.60
CA ILE A 173 -12.88 7.67 5.91
C ILE A 173 -12.86 6.60 6.99
N THR A 174 -11.89 6.65 7.89
CA THR A 174 -11.86 5.80 9.09
C THR A 174 -12.79 6.32 10.20
N THR A 175 -13.07 5.48 11.19
CA THR A 175 -13.59 5.90 12.49
C THR A 175 -12.60 6.87 13.16
N THR A 176 -13.03 7.45 14.28
CA THR A 176 -12.16 8.28 15.10
C THR A 176 -11.43 7.40 16.11
N GLY A 177 -10.10 7.37 16.05
CA GLY A 177 -9.28 6.73 17.06
C GLY A 177 -8.91 7.70 18.19
N VAL A 178 -8.60 7.17 19.36
CA VAL A 178 -8.27 7.95 20.57
C VAL A 178 -6.90 7.56 21.09
N VAL A 179 -6.12 8.54 21.52
CA VAL A 179 -4.86 8.34 22.25
C VAL A 179 -4.87 9.16 23.52
N ASP A 180 -4.56 8.51 24.64
CA ASP A 180 -4.39 9.15 25.93
C ASP A 180 -2.97 9.73 26.06
N LEU A 181 -2.90 11.00 26.42
CA LEU A 181 -1.64 11.63 26.80
C LEU A 181 -1.44 11.40 28.30
N VAL A 182 -0.36 10.75 28.69
CA VAL A 182 -0.06 10.40 30.08
C VAL A 182 1.24 11.06 30.55
N LYS A 183 1.40 11.29 31.86
CA LYS A 183 2.64 11.91 32.42
C LYS A 183 3.76 10.89 32.65
N LYS A 184 3.40 9.63 32.77
CA LYS A 184 4.27 8.47 32.98
C LYS A 184 3.58 7.27 32.34
N GLU A 185 4.36 6.29 31.93
CA GLU A 185 3.81 5.00 31.52
C GLU A 185 2.98 4.41 32.67
N THR A 186 1.81 3.89 32.32
CA THR A 186 0.90 3.21 33.22
C THR A 186 0.76 1.76 32.79
N ASP A 187 0.83 0.83 33.75
CA ASP A 187 0.58 -0.60 33.48
C ASP A 187 -0.93 -0.91 33.35
N PHE A 188 -1.79 0.11 33.37
CA PHE A 188 -3.25 -0.02 33.39
C PHE A 188 -3.82 0.50 32.08
N THR A 189 -4.45 -0.37 31.30
CA THR A 189 -5.17 0.02 30.08
C THR A 189 -6.58 0.47 30.41
N MET A 190 -6.99 1.66 29.92
CA MET A 190 -8.33 2.22 30.11
C MET A 190 -9.48 1.30 29.61
N GLU A 191 -9.19 0.29 28.78
CA GLU A 191 -10.15 -0.74 28.34
C GLU A 191 -10.77 -1.53 29.51
N ASP A 192 -10.11 -1.59 30.67
CA ASP A 192 -10.63 -2.25 31.88
C ASP A 192 -11.84 -1.53 32.50
N PHE A 193 -12.15 -0.30 32.05
CA PHE A 193 -13.25 0.53 32.57
C PHE A 193 -14.44 0.66 31.61
N GLY A 194 -14.74 -0.39 30.84
CA GLY A 194 -16.08 -0.70 30.32
C GLY A 194 -16.88 0.48 29.73
N GLU A 195 -16.42 1.08 28.63
CA GLU A 195 -17.24 2.05 27.89
C GLU A 195 -18.32 1.36 27.03
N SER A 196 -19.53 1.94 27.05
CA SER A 196 -20.74 1.45 26.41
C SER A 196 -20.71 1.52 24.88
N LYS A 197 -21.20 0.46 24.24
CA LYS A 197 -21.14 0.12 22.79
C LYS A 197 -21.72 1.13 21.78
N GLU A 198 -22.28 2.27 22.19
CA GLU A 198 -23.07 3.12 21.29
C GLU A 198 -22.29 4.25 20.59
N ASN A 199 -21.06 4.56 21.00
CA ASN A 199 -20.17 5.47 20.28
C ASN A 199 -18.72 4.95 20.35
N LYS A 200 -18.33 4.03 19.46
CA LYS A 200 -17.00 3.40 19.41
C LYS A 200 -15.88 4.43 19.15
N ARG A 201 -15.48 5.16 20.19
CA ARG A 201 -14.11 5.65 20.30
C ARG A 201 -13.24 4.43 20.55
N THR A 202 -12.39 4.09 19.60
CA THR A 202 -11.47 2.96 19.72
C THR A 202 -10.10 3.50 20.15
N PHE A 203 -9.63 3.05 21.30
CA PHE A 203 -8.32 3.45 21.82
C PHE A 203 -7.21 2.84 20.98
N GLY A 204 -6.27 3.67 20.54
CA GLY A 204 -5.16 3.25 19.69
C GLY A 204 -5.54 2.80 18.28
N GLU A 205 -6.83 2.78 17.91
CA GLU A 205 -7.26 2.20 16.64
C GLU A 205 -8.33 3.03 15.92
N ALA A 206 -8.28 3.04 14.60
CA ALA A 206 -9.34 3.54 13.73
C ALA A 206 -9.55 2.58 12.54
N ASN A 207 -10.80 2.22 12.25
CA ASN A 207 -11.14 1.25 11.20
C ASN A 207 -11.94 1.93 10.08
N LEU A 208 -12.00 1.34 8.89
CA LEU A 208 -12.80 1.86 7.78
C LEU A 208 -14.27 2.04 8.21
N MET A 209 -14.78 3.27 8.05
CA MET A 209 -16.15 3.64 8.43
C MET A 209 -17.00 3.97 7.20
N ARG A 210 -16.40 4.64 6.22
CA ARG A 210 -17.04 4.98 4.95
C ARG A 210 -16.12 4.59 3.83
N HIS A 211 -16.66 3.85 2.88
CA HIS A 211 -15.99 3.40 1.69
C HIS A 211 -16.78 3.84 0.46
N ASN A 212 -16.13 4.59 -0.44
CA ASN A 212 -16.66 5.09 -1.70
C ASN A 212 -15.66 4.96 -2.86
N ILE A 213 -14.36 4.72 -2.59
CA ILE A 213 -13.36 4.48 -3.65
C ILE A 213 -13.73 3.19 -4.39
N PRO A 214 -13.97 3.21 -5.71
CA PRO A 214 -14.31 1.99 -6.43
C PRO A 214 -13.13 1.01 -6.45
N VAL A 215 -13.28 -0.13 -5.80
CA VAL A 215 -12.26 -1.18 -5.76
C VAL A 215 -12.66 -2.31 -6.69
N ASN A 216 -12.13 -2.27 -7.91
CA ASN A 216 -12.24 -3.34 -8.89
C ASN A 216 -10.91 -4.08 -8.97
N SER A 217 -10.66 -5.01 -8.04
CA SER A 217 -9.40 -5.74 -7.99
C SER A 217 -9.48 -7.11 -8.68
N GLY A 218 -8.39 -7.50 -9.32
CA GLY A 218 -8.01 -8.90 -9.45
C GLY A 218 -7.01 -9.24 -8.33
N MET A 219 -7.18 -10.38 -7.69
CA MET A 219 -6.15 -10.98 -6.85
C MET A 219 -5.09 -11.60 -7.76
N VAL A 220 -3.83 -11.25 -7.56
CA VAL A 220 -2.71 -11.92 -8.22
C VAL A 220 -1.97 -12.74 -7.18
N LYS A 221 -1.90 -14.04 -7.41
CA LYS A 221 -1.11 -14.96 -6.61
C LYS A 221 0.24 -15.18 -7.26
N PHE A 222 1.30 -14.92 -6.51
CA PHE A 222 2.67 -15.21 -6.90
C PHE A 222 3.12 -16.51 -6.26
N TYR A 223 3.67 -17.38 -7.09
CA TYR A 223 4.25 -18.64 -6.68
C TYR A 223 5.68 -18.70 -7.15
N GLY A 224 6.58 -19.16 -6.30
CA GLY A 224 7.96 -19.44 -6.67
C GLY A 224 8.41 -20.79 -6.14
N THR A 225 9.24 -21.49 -6.92
CA THR A 225 9.79 -22.79 -6.55
C THR A 225 11.25 -22.91 -6.97
N ASN A 226 12.04 -23.63 -6.16
CA ASN A 226 13.47 -23.85 -6.37
C ASN A 226 14.26 -22.53 -6.38
N LEU A 227 13.91 -21.64 -5.48
CA LEU A 227 14.50 -20.30 -5.30
C LEU A 227 15.79 -20.39 -4.47
N VAL A 228 16.72 -21.25 -4.90
CA VAL A 228 17.98 -21.52 -4.18
C VAL A 228 18.79 -20.22 -4.03
N GLY A 229 19.16 -19.89 -2.79
CA GLY A 229 19.95 -18.70 -2.46
C GLY A 229 19.21 -17.37 -2.59
N VAL A 230 17.88 -17.38 -2.76
CA VAL A 230 17.04 -16.17 -2.74
C VAL A 230 16.60 -15.90 -1.30
N ASP A 231 16.93 -14.72 -0.78
CA ASP A 231 16.55 -14.25 0.55
C ASP A 231 15.13 -13.67 0.56
N LYS A 232 14.85 -12.75 -0.38
CA LYS A 232 13.54 -12.11 -0.50
C LYS A 232 13.20 -11.73 -1.93
N VAL A 233 11.91 -11.55 -2.17
CA VAL A 233 11.35 -11.06 -3.42
C VAL A 233 10.56 -9.79 -3.13
N ILE A 234 10.85 -8.72 -3.84
CA ILE A 234 10.13 -7.45 -3.73
C ILE A 234 9.13 -7.41 -4.89
N ILE A 235 7.85 -7.28 -4.58
CA ILE A 235 6.76 -7.20 -5.56
C ILE A 235 6.12 -5.82 -5.41
N GLY A 236 6.24 -4.97 -6.42
CA GLY A 236 5.81 -3.58 -6.30
C GLY A 236 6.70 -2.81 -5.32
N GLU A 237 6.13 -2.44 -4.18
CA GLU A 237 6.82 -1.78 -3.07
C GLU A 237 6.84 -2.66 -1.79
N GLU A 238 6.35 -3.91 -1.88
CA GLU A 238 6.24 -4.84 -0.75
C GLU A 238 7.33 -5.91 -0.81
N GLU A 239 7.88 -6.29 0.36
CA GLU A 239 8.91 -7.31 0.50
C GLU A 239 8.34 -8.63 1.03
N TYR A 240 8.69 -9.74 0.37
CA TYR A 240 8.27 -11.09 0.70
C TYR A 240 9.46 -11.99 0.95
N THR A 241 9.47 -12.68 2.10
CA THR A 241 10.57 -13.57 2.49
C THR A 241 10.53 -14.91 1.77
N VAL A 242 11.74 -15.36 1.42
CA VAL A 242 12.17 -16.71 1.02
C VAL A 242 11.86 -17.85 2.00
N GLU A 243 10.85 -18.71 1.88
CA GLU A 243 10.69 -19.86 2.82
C GLU A 243 10.81 -21.21 2.12
N ASP A 244 11.73 -22.07 2.59
CA ASP A 244 12.01 -23.40 2.02
C ASP A 244 12.18 -23.38 0.48
N GLU A 245 12.92 -22.38 -0.02
CA GLU A 245 13.15 -22.13 -1.45
C GLU A 245 11.85 -21.94 -2.27
N LYS A 246 10.78 -21.50 -1.60
CA LYS A 246 9.46 -21.22 -2.18
C LYS A 246 9.00 -19.82 -1.82
N LEU A 247 8.24 -19.25 -2.75
CA LEU A 247 7.54 -17.99 -2.56
C LEU A 247 6.04 -18.25 -2.65
N PHE A 248 5.29 -17.68 -1.72
CA PHE A 248 3.86 -17.52 -1.82
C PHE A 248 3.49 -16.10 -1.41
N ALA A 249 2.92 -15.33 -2.33
CA ALA A 249 2.45 -13.97 -2.07
C ALA A 249 1.11 -13.73 -2.76
N GLU A 250 0.25 -12.93 -2.15
CA GLU A 250 -1.05 -12.55 -2.68
C GLU A 250 -1.18 -11.04 -2.68
N GLU A 251 -1.43 -10.47 -3.85
CA GLU A 251 -1.52 -9.02 -4.06
C GLU A 251 -2.86 -8.66 -4.67
N TYR A 252 -3.45 -7.58 -4.19
CA TYR A 252 -4.68 -7.02 -4.74
C TYR A 252 -4.35 -5.87 -5.67
N LEU A 253 -4.74 -6.01 -6.94
CA LEU A 253 -4.42 -5.03 -7.97
C LEU A 253 -5.66 -4.66 -8.75
N PRO A 254 -5.74 -3.43 -9.27
CA PRO A 254 -6.76 -3.10 -10.25
C PRO A 254 -6.78 -4.05 -11.44
N THR A 255 -7.99 -4.32 -11.91
CA THR A 255 -8.24 -5.16 -13.08
C THR A 255 -7.57 -4.64 -14.36
N ASP A 256 -7.29 -3.33 -14.44
CA ASP A 256 -6.67 -2.66 -15.59
C ASP A 256 -5.13 -2.51 -15.48
N ARG A 257 -4.51 -2.93 -14.36
CA ARG A 257 -3.04 -2.97 -14.25
C ARG A 257 -2.50 -4.26 -14.84
N TYR A 258 -1.61 -4.13 -15.83
CA TYR A 258 -0.93 -5.26 -16.48
C TYR A 258 0.52 -5.45 -16.02
N PHE A 259 1.08 -4.50 -15.26
CA PHE A 259 2.49 -4.42 -14.93
C PHE A 259 2.70 -4.30 -13.41
N ILE A 260 3.51 -5.19 -12.82
CA ILE A 260 4.06 -5.01 -11.48
C ILE A 260 5.57 -5.26 -11.56
N PRO A 261 6.42 -4.34 -11.06
CA PRO A 261 7.84 -4.60 -10.97
C PRO A 261 8.11 -5.71 -9.94
N LEU A 262 9.03 -6.60 -10.26
CA LEU A 262 9.50 -7.64 -9.35
C LEU A 262 11.02 -7.61 -9.28
N GLU A 263 11.56 -7.58 -8.07
CA GLU A 263 13.00 -7.64 -7.78
C GLU A 263 13.31 -8.87 -6.91
N VAL A 264 14.40 -9.58 -7.21
CA VAL A 264 14.83 -10.78 -6.48
C VAL A 264 16.15 -10.47 -5.78
N VAL A 265 16.20 -10.69 -4.47
CA VAL A 265 17.37 -10.43 -3.62
C VAL A 265 17.97 -11.78 -3.19
N TYR A 266 19.26 -11.98 -3.46
CA TYR A 266 19.98 -13.21 -3.11
C TYR A 266 20.76 -13.07 -1.81
N GLU A 267 20.93 -14.16 -1.07
CA GLU A 267 21.67 -14.22 0.21
C GLU A 267 23.15 -13.80 0.06
N GLU A 268 23.74 -13.97 -1.13
CA GLU A 268 25.16 -13.66 -1.41
C GLU A 268 25.41 -12.34 -2.19
N GLY A 269 24.40 -11.46 -2.35
CA GLY A 269 24.55 -10.10 -2.92
C GLY A 269 24.31 -9.95 -4.44
#